data_AF-A0A258QD62-F1
#
_entry.id   AF-A0A258QD62-F1
#
_cell.length_a   1.000
_cell.length_b   1.000
_cell.length_c   1.000
_cell.angle_alpha   90.00
_cell.angle_beta   90.00
_cell.angle_gamma   90.00
#
_symmetry.space_group_name_H-M   'P 1'
#
loop_
_entity.id
_entity.type
_entity.pdbx_description
1 polymer ?
#
loop_
_entity_poly.entity_id
_entity_poly.type
_entity_poly.pdbx_seq_one_letter_code
_entity_poly.pdbx_strand_id
1 'polypeptide(L)'
;MDLLFIADPLDTFKVSKDSTLAMMRVAQAAGHRLWFCQSRHVLWRSNAVVADCQPLVIKPSSTAWYELGAIQDRALNSFSAVLMRTDPPFDIEYLNTTWMLSAAVRQ
;
A
#
# COMPACT_ATOMS: atom_id res chain seq x y z
N MET A 1 3.58 -13.56 4.52
CA MET A 1 2.44 -13.01 3.76
C MET A 1 2.90 -11.79 2.99
N ASP A 2 2.24 -11.48 1.87
CA ASP A 2 2.45 -10.23 1.13
C ASP A 2 1.32 -9.27 1.49
N LEU A 3 1.67 -8.14 2.08
CA LEU A 3 0.70 -7.14 2.53
C LEU A 3 0.90 -5.86 1.73
N LEU A 4 -0.14 -5.42 1.04
CA LEU A 4 -0.12 -4.16 0.29
C LEU A 4 -0.71 -3.04 1.14
N PHE A 5 0.03 -1.95 1.27
CA PHE A 5 -0.45 -0.68 1.83
C PHE A 5 -0.67 0.31 0.68
N ILE A 6 -1.92 0.74 0.52
CA ILE A 6 -2.31 1.86 -0.34
C ILE A 6 -2.40 3.08 0.57
N ALA A 7 -1.45 3.99 0.49
CA ALA A 7 -1.38 5.13 1.41
C ALA A 7 -0.83 6.39 0.74
N ASP A 8 -0.81 7.49 1.48
CA ASP A 8 -0.16 8.73 1.07
C ASP A 8 1.34 8.53 0.79
N PRO A 9 2.01 9.46 0.06
CA PRO A 9 3.44 9.35 -0.19
C PRO A 9 4.20 9.15 1.12
N LEU A 10 5.07 8.13 1.19
CA LEU A 10 5.80 7.81 2.42
C LEU A 10 6.49 9.04 3.01
N ASP A 11 7.10 9.89 2.17
CA ASP A 11 7.75 11.14 2.60
C ASP A 11 6.88 12.10 3.44
N THR A 12 5.55 11.99 3.41
CA THR A 12 4.65 12.83 4.23
C THR A 12 4.44 12.29 5.65
N PHE A 13 4.87 11.07 5.94
CA PHE A 13 4.57 10.39 7.19
C PHE A 13 5.33 11.03 8.35
N LYS A 14 4.61 11.28 9.45
CA LYS A 14 5.23 11.70 10.71
C LYS A 14 5.76 10.47 11.45
N VAL A 15 7.03 10.14 11.25
CA VAL A 15 7.70 8.91 11.76
C VAL A 15 7.40 8.58 13.23
N SER A 16 7.20 9.60 14.08
CA SER A 16 6.92 9.47 15.51
C SER A 16 5.44 9.28 15.90
N LYS A 17 4.50 9.53 14.99
CA LYS A 17 3.05 9.55 15.28
C LYS A 17 2.18 8.84 14.24
N ASP A 18 2.76 8.38 13.14
CA ASP A 18 2.02 7.74 12.07
C ASP A 18 1.62 6.31 12.42
N SER A 19 0.31 6.05 12.46
CA SER A 19 -0.22 4.72 12.78
C SER A 19 -0.09 3.74 11.61
N THR A 20 -0.06 4.21 10.37
CA THR A 20 0.21 3.37 9.19
C THR A 20 1.64 2.83 9.27
N LEU A 21 2.62 3.67 9.62
CA LEU A 21 4.00 3.25 9.85
C LEU A 21 4.12 2.27 11.01
N ALA A 22 3.40 2.49 12.11
CA ALA A 22 3.38 1.56 13.24
C ALA A 22 2.90 0.16 12.80
N MET A 23 1.84 0.08 11.98
CA MET A 23 1.35 -1.17 11.41
C MET A 23 2.38 -1.84 10.51
N MET A 24 3.03 -1.08 9.61
CA MET A 24 4.09 -1.59 8.74
C MET A 24 5.26 -2.18 9.54
N ARG A 25 5.73 -1.49 10.58
CA ARG A 25 6.82 -1.98 11.46
C ARG A 25 6.47 -3.31 12.12
N VAL A 26 5.26 -3.44 12.67
CA VAL A 26 4.82 -4.69 13.31
C VAL A 26 4.69 -5.81 12.29
N ALA A 27 4.10 -5.53 11.12
CA ALA A 27 3.98 -6.51 10.04
C ALA A 27 5.36 -7.00 9.53
N GLN A 28 6.31 -6.09 9.35
CA GLN A 28 7.69 -6.46 8.98
C GLN A 28 8.38 -7.28 10.08
N ALA A 29 8.24 -6.88 11.35
CA ALA A 29 8.79 -7.62 12.49
C ALA A 29 8.21 -9.04 12.62
N ALA A 30 6.96 -9.22 12.19
CA ALA A 30 6.30 -10.53 12.09
C ALA A 30 6.73 -11.35 10.85
N GLY A 31 7.70 -10.88 10.07
CA GLY A 31 8.21 -11.58 8.88
C GLY A 31 7.32 -11.45 7.64
N HIS A 32 6.40 -10.48 7.60
CA HIS A 32 5.61 -10.21 6.40
C HIS A 32 6.38 -9.34 5.41
N ARG A 33 6.14 -9.57 4.11
CA ARG A 33 6.68 -8.74 3.02
C ARG A 33 5.74 -7.58 2.79
N LEU A 34 6.25 -6.36 2.92
CA LEU A 34 5.47 -5.15 2.72
C LEU A 34 5.54 -4.71 1.26
N TRP A 35 4.42 -4.22 0.77
CA TRP A 35 4.27 -3.60 -0.52
C TRP A 35 3.59 -2.25 -0.35
N PHE A 36 3.96 -1.30 -1.19
CA PHE A 36 3.44 0.05 -1.13
C PHE A 36 3.02 0.53 -2.52
N CYS A 37 1.87 1.21 -2.58
CA CYS A 37 1.51 2.07 -3.69
C CYS A 37 0.62 3.22 -3.19
N GLN A 38 0.34 4.18 -4.06
CA GLN A 38 -0.62 5.25 -3.82
C GLN A 38 -1.93 4.91 -4.56
N SER A 39 -3.05 5.51 -4.17
CA SER A 39 -4.38 5.22 -4.73
C SER A 39 -4.41 5.32 -6.26
N ARG A 40 -3.85 6.37 -6.86
CA ARG A 40 -3.69 6.52 -8.32
C ARG A 40 -2.92 5.41 -9.04
N HIS A 41 -2.19 4.55 -8.34
CA HIS A 41 -1.47 3.41 -8.91
C HIS A 41 -2.30 2.13 -8.90
N VAL A 42 -3.51 2.16 -8.36
CA VAL A 42 -4.49 1.07 -8.47
C VAL A 42 -5.25 1.23 -9.78
N LEU A 43 -5.26 0.18 -10.60
CA LEU A 43 -5.70 0.24 -11.98
C LEU A 43 -6.54 -0.98 -12.33
N TRP A 44 -7.43 -0.83 -13.30
CA TRP A 44 -8.12 -1.96 -13.93
C TRP A 44 -7.41 -2.32 -15.24
N ARG A 45 -6.82 -3.51 -15.32
CA ARG A 45 -6.12 -4.00 -16.53
C ARG A 45 -6.56 -5.42 -16.83
N SER A 46 -6.91 -5.71 -18.08
CA SER A 46 -7.19 -7.07 -18.58
C SER A 46 -8.11 -7.91 -17.68
N ASN A 47 -9.22 -7.30 -17.23
CA ASN A 47 -10.23 -7.91 -16.36
C ASN A 47 -9.79 -8.21 -14.91
N ALA A 48 -8.66 -7.67 -14.48
CA ALA A 48 -8.18 -7.73 -13.11
C ALA A 48 -7.94 -6.34 -12.53
N VAL A 49 -8.13 -6.19 -11.22
CA VAL A 49 -7.66 -5.01 -10.51
C VAL A 49 -6.21 -5.25 -10.08
N VAL A 50 -5.33 -4.37 -10.53
CA VAL A 50 -3.88 -4.46 -10.34
C VAL A 50 -3.36 -3.21 -9.64
N ALA A 51 -2.13 -3.28 -9.14
CA ALA A 51 -1.42 -2.14 -8.61
C ALA A 51 0.02 -2.12 -9.13
N ASP A 52 0.43 -0.96 -9.65
CA ASP A 52 1.85 -0.64 -9.86
C ASP A 52 2.44 -0.33 -8.48
N CYS A 53 3.04 -1.34 -7.84
CA CYS A 53 3.45 -1.32 -6.44
C CYS A 53 4.95 -1.64 -6.28
N GLN A 54 5.53 -1.21 -5.16
CA GLN A 54 6.94 -1.40 -4.86
C GLN A 54 7.09 -2.22 -3.57
N PRO A 55 8.04 -3.15 -3.50
CA PRO A 55 8.39 -3.79 -2.24
C PRO A 55 8.98 -2.73 -1.31
N LEU A 56 8.52 -2.74 -0.06
CA LEU A 56 8.85 -1.74 0.95
C LEU A 56 9.64 -2.40 2.08
N VAL A 57 10.75 -1.77 2.47
CA VAL A 57 11.51 -2.12 3.67
C VAL A 57 11.52 -0.92 4.60
N ILE A 58 11.08 -1.11 5.84
CA ILE A 58 11.17 -0.10 6.90
C ILE A 58 12.53 -0.22 7.59
N LYS A 59 13.26 0.89 7.63
CA LYS A 59 14.58 1.02 8.28
C LYS A 59 14.44 1.61 9.69
N PRO A 60 15.38 1.30 10.59
CA PRO A 60 15.39 1.85 11.95
C PRO A 60 15.86 3.32 12.06
N SER A 61 16.49 3.86 11.00
CA SER A 61 17.03 5.23 11.00
C SER A 61 15.94 6.29 10.81
N SER A 62 16.07 7.46 11.45
CA SER A 62 15.14 8.58 11.34
C SER A 62 15.32 9.42 10.07
N THR A 63 16.51 9.42 9.46
CA THR A 63 16.83 10.25 8.27
C THR A 63 16.47 9.58 6.95
N ALA A 64 16.49 8.25 6.90
CA ALA A 64 16.06 7.44 5.75
C ALA A 64 15.36 6.19 6.29
N TRP A 65 14.10 6.34 6.67
CA TRP A 65 13.35 5.34 7.43
C TRP A 65 12.67 4.28 6.54
N TYR A 66 12.78 4.39 5.22
CA TYR A 66 12.28 3.38 4.30
C TYR A 66 13.17 3.19 3.07
N GLU A 67 12.94 2.09 2.36
CA GLU A 67 13.50 1.80 1.04
C GLU A 67 12.42 1.16 0.17
N LEU A 68 12.33 1.61 -1.08
CA LEU A 68 11.46 1.06 -2.09
C LEU A 68 12.30 0.35 -3.15
N GLY A 69 11.90 -0.86 -3.52
CA GLY A 69 12.48 -1.57 -4.67
C GLY A 69 11.87 -1.12 -6.00
N ALA A 70 12.11 -1.91 -7.05
CA ALA A 70 11.55 -1.66 -8.37
C ALA A 70 10.02 -1.79 -8.36
N ILE A 71 9.36 -0.98 -9.21
CA ILE A 71 7.92 -1.07 -9.45
C ILE A 71 7.60 -2.42 -10.09
N GLN A 72 6.52 -3.04 -9.63
CA GLN A 72 5.97 -4.28 -10.17
C GLN A 72 4.46 -4.12 -10.34
N ASP A 73 3.95 -4.59 -11.47
CA ASP A 73 2.52 -4.71 -11.73
C ASP A 73 2.02 -6.01 -11.10
N ARG A 74 1.11 -5.93 -10.12
CA ARG A 74 0.59 -7.09 -9.39
C ARG A 74 -0.92 -7.02 -9.23
N ALA A 75 -1.60 -8.14 -9.47
CA ALA A 75 -3.02 -8.28 -9.16
C ALA A 75 -3.27 -8.13 -7.65
N LEU A 76 -4.30 -7.36 -7.27
CA LEU A 76 -4.63 -7.11 -5.87
C LEU A 76 -5.00 -8.39 -5.12
N ASN A 77 -5.68 -9.33 -5.78
CA ASN A 77 -6.03 -10.62 -5.21
C ASN A 77 -4.83 -11.58 -5.02
N SER A 78 -3.63 -11.20 -5.48
CA SER A 78 -2.39 -11.93 -5.18
C SER A 78 -1.79 -11.61 -3.80
N PHE A 79 -2.26 -10.55 -3.15
CA PHE A 79 -1.82 -10.16 -1.81
C PHE A 79 -2.64 -10.90 -0.75
N SER A 80 -2.01 -11.22 0.38
CA SER A 80 -2.70 -11.84 1.51
C SER A 80 -3.66 -10.85 2.18
N ALA A 81 -3.34 -9.55 2.15
CA ALA A 81 -4.24 -8.48 2.52
C ALA A 81 -3.85 -7.17 1.82
N VAL A 82 -4.85 -6.31 1.60
CA VAL A 82 -4.68 -4.96 1.07
C VAL A 82 -5.28 -3.98 2.08
N LEU A 83 -4.50 -2.99 2.50
CA LEU A 83 -4.89 -1.98 3.47
C LEU A 83 -4.87 -0.60 2.81
N MET A 84 -6.04 0.01 2.65
CA MET A 84 -6.16 1.41 2.25
C MET A 84 -6.07 2.30 3.49
N ARG A 85 -5.04 3.14 3.53
CA ARG A 85 -4.64 4.04 4.62
C ARG A 85 -4.28 5.41 4.06
N THR A 86 -5.22 5.96 3.30
CA THR A 86 -5.15 7.32 2.76
C THR A 86 -5.88 8.27 3.71
N ASP A 87 -5.27 9.42 3.98
CA ASP A 87 -5.92 10.48 4.75
C ASP A 87 -7.12 11.08 3.97
N PRO A 88 -8.09 11.72 4.66
CA PRO A 88 -9.16 12.48 4.00
C PRO A 88 -8.61 13.56 3.05
N PRO A 89 -9.39 14.01 2.06
CA PRO A 89 -10.85 13.99 1.99
C PRO A 89 -11.44 12.73 1.33
N PHE A 90 -12.77 12.58 1.49
CA PHE A 90 -13.53 11.67 0.63
C PHE A 90 -13.77 12.34 -0.71
N ASP A 91 -12.99 11.97 -1.72
CA ASP A 91 -13.07 12.49 -3.07
C ASP A 91 -13.32 11.37 -4.10
N ILE A 92 -13.28 11.72 -5.39
CA ILE A 92 -13.52 10.76 -6.47
C ILE A 92 -12.41 9.72 -6.58
N GLU A 93 -11.16 10.05 -6.23
CA GLU A 93 -10.05 9.09 -6.23
C GLU A 93 -10.24 8.05 -5.12
N TYR A 94 -10.60 8.50 -3.92
CA TYR A 94 -10.93 7.64 -2.79
C TYR A 94 -12.10 6.70 -3.11
N LEU A 95 -13.18 7.26 -3.68
CA LEU A 95 -14.37 6.50 -4.07
C LEU A 95 -14.04 5.44 -5.13
N ASN A 96 -13.35 5.84 -6.21
CA ASN A 96 -12.97 4.94 -7.29
C ASN A 96 -12.07 3.80 -6.78
N THR A 97 -11.10 4.13 -5.93
CA THR A 97 -10.20 3.13 -5.32
C THR A 97 -11.00 2.13 -4.48
N THR A 98 -11.97 2.59 -3.69
CA THR A 98 -12.83 1.72 -2.89
C THR A 98 -13.68 0.77 -3.75
N TRP A 99 -14.20 1.25 -4.89
CA TRP A 99 -14.92 0.39 -5.85
C TRP A 99 -14.00 -0.65 -6.50
N MET A 100 -12.77 -0.27 -6.85
CA MET A 100 -11.76 -1.19 -7.37
C MET A 100 -11.41 -2.27 -6.34
N LEU A 101 -11.20 -1.92 -5.07
CA LEU A 101 -10.99 -2.89 -3.98
C LEU A 101 -12.19 -3.84 -3.85
N SER A 102 -13.42 -3.33 -3.95
CA SER A 102 -14.64 -4.13 -3.91
C SER A 102 -14.77 -5.09 -5.10
N ALA A 103 -14.20 -4.75 -6.25
CA ALA A 103 -14.16 -5.62 -7.41
C ALA A 103 -13.06 -6.69 -7.29
N ALA A 104 -11.89 -6.34 -6.74
CA ALA A 104 -10.79 -7.28 -6.53
C ALA A 104 -11.18 -8.47 -5.64
N VAL A 105 -12.05 -8.28 -4.65
CA VAL A 105 -12.58 -9.37 -3.79
C VAL A 105 -13.42 -10.38 -4.58
N ARG A 106 -13.99 -9.98 -5.71
CA ARG A 106 -14.86 -10.80 -6.57
C ARG A 106 -14.10 -11.53 -7.68
N GLN A 107 -12.78 -11.31 -7.79
CA GLN A 107 -11.88 -11.88 -8.80
C GLN A 107 -11.03 -12.99 -8.19
#